data_AF-A0AA35VSG6-F1
#
_entry.id   AF-A0AA35VSG6-F1
#
_cell.length_a   1.000
_cell.length_b   1.000
_cell.length_c   1.000
_cell.angle_alpha   90.00
_cell.angle_beta   90.00
_cell.angle_gamma   90.00
#
_symmetry.space_group_name_H-M   'P 1'
#
loop_
_entity.id
_entity.type
_entity.pdbx_description
1 polymer ?
#
loop_
_entity_poly.entity_id
_entity_poly.type
_entity_poly.pdbx_seq_one_letter_code
_entity_poly.pdbx_strand_id
1 'polypeptide(L)'
;MLAFPTFRRGFLPALLAIILCAGHAAAAKEVYIPSSWASTGEVPWTEDRTKQSNNFVLLWGEKSGTNPVSAPSDYAFDPDDIITQLEKLYSFYVNDMKFTPEAGLLAQYKIIVIITRTWNRVELDGWATGGSAEGKVGVINVAPGAALPGSWGLAHELGHVFQNLAFLGKSGLGFTDASSGFFWEASAEYMAMQVYPDGGAGDLTRFLRTDNLAYSSTRHHYGAWMWIQYIVDKNNNNIEIFNRLWNEAKNTEHPLQTYERIAGLTHQQFNERMGEYGQHQVTYDYTNKAHFQQFVDSVYGYEFINAFNGIAVDAVNKDAGHYAVPTALAPSDYGYNKIKLVPSSSGALIKLHFKGHENSAAGSGWSYGFVGVTNKTPRYGPIYTAADKQIEFQTNAGEEVYLVVVGAPSTVHKYSFESGYTNQYRYPYEFGISGAVPSGYEAGYTKPAAVGGSWHSNGGGWVSSRATVASTAYVGPRAAVYGSSTVSGNARIEGLAWVNSGATISGNAVIKDNALIQGGANLSGSIVVGGDAELAIACSSGTYLRFDGARGCDGKAGETDVNPTITHFTDAQVAIS
;
A
#
# COMPACT_ATOMS: atom_id res chain seq x y z
N MET A 1 25.06 -68.75 -16.03
CA MET A 1 25.29 -69.05 -17.46
C MET A 1 25.98 -67.82 -18.07
N LEU A 2 27.26 -67.97 -18.44
CA LEU A 2 28.03 -67.29 -19.51
C LEU A 2 27.91 -65.74 -19.64
N ALA A 3 28.95 -64.92 -19.74
CA ALA A 3 30.40 -65.07 -19.75
C ALA A 3 30.99 -63.65 -19.68
N PHE A 4 32.06 -63.44 -18.91
CA PHE A 4 32.93 -62.27 -19.03
C PHE A 4 34.15 -62.65 -19.86
N PRO A 5 34.52 -61.92 -20.92
CA PRO A 5 35.87 -61.97 -21.46
C PRO A 5 36.69 -60.77 -20.97
N THR A 6 37.85 -61.13 -20.41
CA THR A 6 39.04 -60.29 -20.24
C THR A 6 39.44 -59.60 -21.54
N PHE A 7 39.78 -58.32 -21.50
CA PHE A 7 40.66 -57.72 -22.51
C PHE A 7 41.77 -56.86 -21.89
N ARG A 8 42.92 -56.97 -22.56
CA ARG A 8 44.27 -56.57 -22.20
C ARG A 8 44.47 -55.07 -22.05
N ARG A 9 45.42 -54.73 -21.19
CA ARG A 9 46.12 -53.44 -21.10
C ARG A 9 46.70 -53.04 -22.46
N GLY A 10 46.34 -51.84 -22.93
CA GLY A 10 47.10 -51.04 -23.88
C GLY A 10 47.36 -49.68 -23.25
N PHE A 11 48.64 -49.35 -23.05
CA PHE A 11 49.09 -48.01 -22.67
C PHE A 11 48.98 -47.07 -23.88
N LEU A 12 48.31 -45.92 -23.72
CA LEU A 12 48.54 -44.71 -24.52
C LEU A 12 48.56 -43.49 -23.57
N PRO A 13 49.39 -42.47 -23.84
CA PRO A 13 49.75 -41.45 -22.87
C PRO A 13 48.62 -40.43 -22.64
N ALA A 14 48.53 -39.94 -21.40
CA ALA A 14 47.61 -38.87 -21.02
C ALA A 14 47.96 -37.57 -21.75
N LEU A 15 47.07 -37.12 -22.65
CA LEU A 15 47.05 -35.74 -23.12
C LEU A 15 46.36 -34.91 -22.04
N LEU A 16 47.14 -34.12 -21.31
CA LEU A 16 46.63 -33.11 -20.39
C LEU A 16 46.00 -31.98 -21.23
N ALA A 17 44.69 -32.01 -21.43
CA ALA A 17 43.95 -30.90 -22.01
C ALA A 17 43.92 -29.76 -20.98
N ILE A 18 44.77 -28.76 -21.16
CA ILE A 18 44.64 -27.46 -20.50
C ILE A 18 43.38 -26.82 -21.08
N ILE A 19 42.27 -26.93 -20.37
CA ILE A 19 41.09 -26.09 -20.60
C ILE A 19 41.51 -24.70 -20.13
N LEU A 20 41.94 -23.86 -21.07
CA LEU A 20 41.94 -22.42 -20.90
C LEU A 20 40.48 -22.00 -20.70
N CYS A 21 40.07 -21.81 -19.45
CA CYS A 21 38.91 -20.98 -19.14
C CYS A 21 39.23 -19.55 -19.58
N ALA A 22 39.00 -19.25 -20.86
CA ALA A 22 38.80 -17.89 -21.30
C ALA A 22 37.50 -17.41 -20.62
N GLY A 23 37.66 -16.73 -19.48
CA GLY A 23 36.58 -15.92 -18.92
C GLY A 23 36.14 -14.96 -20.01
N HIS A 24 34.92 -15.12 -20.51
CA HIS A 24 34.32 -14.15 -21.40
C HIS A 24 34.20 -12.87 -20.59
N ALA A 25 35.04 -11.87 -20.85
CA ALA A 25 34.81 -10.53 -20.37
C ALA A 25 33.44 -10.11 -20.93
N ALA A 26 32.50 -9.76 -20.05
CA ALA A 26 31.21 -9.22 -20.48
C ALA A 26 31.48 -8.00 -21.38
N ALA A 27 30.80 -7.91 -22.51
CA ALA A 27 30.91 -6.75 -23.39
C ALA A 27 30.55 -5.47 -22.63
N ALA A 28 31.29 -4.39 -22.84
CA ALA A 28 31.00 -3.11 -22.22
C ALA A 28 29.63 -2.59 -22.71
N LYS A 29 28.81 -2.07 -21.78
CA LYS A 29 27.50 -1.50 -22.11
C LYS A 29 27.63 -0.24 -22.96
N GLU A 30 26.72 -0.09 -23.90
CA GLU A 30 26.66 1.05 -24.80
C GLU A 30 25.82 2.18 -24.20
N VAL A 31 26.16 3.43 -24.53
CA VAL A 31 25.30 4.58 -24.25
C VAL A 31 24.29 4.69 -25.39
N TYR A 32 23.01 4.51 -25.09
CA TYR A 32 21.92 4.76 -26.03
C TYR A 32 21.30 6.12 -25.75
N ILE A 33 21.38 7.04 -26.71
CA ILE A 33 20.71 8.34 -26.62
C ILE A 33 19.36 8.25 -27.33
N PRO A 34 18.24 8.53 -26.66
CA PRO A 34 16.92 8.57 -27.30
C PRO A 34 16.88 9.46 -28.54
N SER A 35 16.23 8.98 -29.59
CA SER A 35 16.12 9.67 -30.88
C SER A 35 15.36 11.00 -30.77
N SER A 36 14.42 11.12 -29.83
CA SER A 36 13.75 12.40 -29.54
C SER A 36 14.76 13.47 -29.11
N TRP A 37 15.77 13.11 -28.31
CA TRP A 37 16.74 14.08 -27.81
C TRP A 37 17.63 14.63 -28.91
N ALA A 38 18.04 13.78 -29.85
CA ALA A 38 18.82 14.19 -31.01
C ALA A 38 18.01 15.07 -31.99
N SER A 39 16.70 14.85 -32.10
CA SER A 39 15.85 15.51 -33.09
C SER A 39 15.17 16.79 -32.60
N THR A 40 14.75 16.83 -31.34
CA THR A 40 14.07 17.99 -30.72
C THR A 40 14.98 18.78 -29.80
N GLY A 41 16.16 18.24 -29.50
CA GLY A 41 17.08 18.80 -28.53
C GLY A 41 16.56 18.72 -27.10
N GLU A 42 15.56 17.89 -26.80
CA GLU A 42 14.88 17.74 -25.49
C GLU A 42 15.86 17.79 -24.30
N VAL A 43 16.91 16.97 -24.37
CA VAL A 43 18.08 17.01 -23.46
C VAL A 43 19.31 17.47 -24.26
N PRO A 44 19.80 18.70 -24.06
CA PRO A 44 20.94 19.25 -24.79
C PRO A 44 22.28 18.75 -24.21
N TRP A 45 22.49 17.44 -24.33
CA TRP A 45 23.65 16.72 -23.83
C TRP A 45 24.96 17.13 -24.54
N THR A 46 26.04 17.28 -23.75
CA THR A 46 27.41 17.46 -24.25
C THR A 46 28.40 16.64 -23.42
N GLU A 47 29.53 16.26 -24.03
CA GLU A 47 30.54 15.40 -23.40
C GLU A 47 31.19 16.03 -22.15
N ASP A 48 31.37 17.35 -22.14
CA ASP A 48 31.95 18.12 -21.02
C ASP A 48 31.00 18.30 -19.81
N ARG A 49 29.75 17.82 -19.92
CA ARG A 49 28.77 17.76 -18.84
C ARG A 49 28.24 16.35 -18.61
N THR A 50 29.17 15.40 -18.63
CA THR A 50 28.89 13.97 -18.54
C THR A 50 29.83 13.26 -17.57
N LYS A 51 29.30 12.27 -16.86
CA LYS A 51 30.09 11.29 -16.12
C LYS A 51 29.58 9.89 -16.45
N GLN A 52 30.48 8.92 -16.60
CA GLN A 52 30.12 7.53 -16.90
C GLN A 52 30.77 6.56 -15.93
N SER A 53 30.07 5.45 -15.72
CA SER A 53 30.54 4.24 -15.01
C SER A 53 30.24 3.02 -15.89
N ASN A 54 30.29 1.80 -15.33
CA ASN A 54 29.99 0.59 -16.10
C ASN A 54 28.52 0.54 -16.53
N ASN A 55 27.61 0.93 -15.62
CA ASN A 55 26.17 0.77 -15.78
C ASN A 55 25.43 2.08 -16.04
N PHE A 56 26.06 3.25 -15.84
CA PHE A 56 25.37 4.54 -15.90
C PHE A 56 26.07 5.56 -16.79
N VAL A 57 25.25 6.46 -17.33
CA VAL A 57 25.67 7.71 -17.95
C VAL A 57 24.89 8.87 -17.31
N LEU A 58 25.62 9.73 -16.61
CA LEU A 58 25.12 10.88 -15.86
C LEU A 58 25.27 12.14 -16.70
N LEU A 59 24.18 12.89 -16.85
CA LEU A 59 24.08 14.10 -17.66
C LEU A 59 23.61 15.27 -16.79
N TRP A 60 24.22 16.45 -16.93
CA TRP A 60 23.77 17.66 -16.23
C TRP A 60 23.76 18.90 -17.12
N GLY A 61 22.98 19.88 -16.69
CA GLY A 61 22.76 21.11 -17.43
C GLY A 61 23.79 22.20 -17.15
N GLU A 62 23.74 23.23 -17.98
CA GLU A 62 24.67 24.34 -18.02
C GLU A 62 24.70 25.21 -16.75
N LYS A 63 23.67 25.16 -15.88
CA LYS A 63 23.67 25.91 -14.61
C LYS A 63 24.70 25.38 -13.61
N SER A 64 25.12 24.12 -13.76
CA SER A 64 26.20 23.53 -12.95
C SER A 64 27.59 23.70 -13.57
N GLY A 65 27.69 24.33 -14.76
CA GLY A 65 28.95 24.44 -15.49
C GLY A 65 29.57 23.08 -15.85
N THR A 66 30.87 23.05 -16.14
CA THR A 66 31.64 21.81 -16.41
C THR A 66 32.15 21.15 -15.13
N ASN A 67 32.19 21.88 -14.01
CA ASN A 67 32.54 21.36 -12.70
C ASN A 67 31.39 21.57 -11.70
N PRO A 68 30.46 20.60 -11.59
CA PRO A 68 29.27 20.71 -10.73
C PRO A 68 29.59 20.84 -9.24
N VAL A 69 30.78 20.42 -8.78
CA VAL A 69 31.20 20.58 -7.37
C VAL A 69 31.43 22.05 -7.02
N SER A 70 31.80 22.86 -8.01
CA SER A 70 32.08 24.30 -7.85
C SER A 70 30.92 25.22 -8.28
N ALA A 71 29.77 24.64 -8.64
CA ALA A 71 28.60 25.39 -9.07
C ALA A 71 27.97 26.20 -7.91
N PRO A 72 27.07 27.16 -8.21
CA PRO A 72 26.24 27.78 -7.17
C PRO A 72 25.47 26.72 -6.38
N SER A 73 25.20 26.99 -5.09
CA SER A 73 24.63 26.01 -4.14
C SER A 73 23.39 25.29 -4.64
N ASP A 74 22.52 25.99 -5.37
CA ASP A 74 21.25 25.43 -5.88
C ASP A 74 21.44 24.41 -7.00
N TYR A 75 22.63 24.38 -7.61
CA TYR A 75 23.01 23.53 -8.74
C TYR A 75 24.26 22.69 -8.46
N ALA A 76 24.81 22.78 -7.25
CA ALA A 76 26.03 22.09 -6.86
C ALA A 76 25.74 20.64 -6.47
N PHE A 77 26.58 19.73 -6.96
CA PHE A 77 26.55 18.31 -6.59
C PHE A 77 27.88 17.64 -6.91
N ASP A 78 28.11 16.48 -6.31
CA ASP A 78 29.25 15.62 -6.61
C ASP A 78 28.85 14.48 -7.58
N PRO A 79 29.28 14.52 -8.86
CA PRO A 79 28.95 13.49 -9.83
C PRO A 79 29.61 12.14 -9.51
N ASP A 80 30.74 12.14 -8.80
CA ASP A 80 31.42 10.90 -8.38
C ASP A 80 30.66 10.21 -7.25
N ASP A 81 30.09 10.98 -6.32
CA ASP A 81 29.24 10.44 -5.27
C ASP A 81 27.98 9.80 -5.86
N ILE A 82 27.22 10.53 -6.69
CA ILE A 82 25.98 10.01 -7.29
C ILE A 82 26.23 8.73 -8.10
N ILE A 83 27.26 8.72 -8.95
CA ILE A 83 27.54 7.54 -9.78
C ILE A 83 28.02 6.35 -8.95
N THR A 84 28.77 6.60 -7.87
CA THR A 84 29.20 5.55 -6.93
C THR A 84 28.01 4.95 -6.18
N GLN A 85 27.06 5.79 -5.75
CA GLN A 85 25.83 5.33 -5.10
C GLN A 85 25.00 4.47 -6.07
N LEU A 86 24.80 4.94 -7.30
CA LEU A 86 24.05 4.21 -8.32
C LEU A 86 24.67 2.85 -8.67
N GLU A 87 25.99 2.75 -8.77
CA GLU A 87 26.66 1.45 -8.98
C GLU A 87 26.45 0.48 -7.81
N LYS A 88 26.43 0.98 -6.56
CA LYS A 88 26.10 0.16 -5.39
C LYS A 88 24.64 -0.33 -5.43
N LEU A 89 23.70 0.57 -5.74
CA LEU A 89 22.28 0.23 -5.86
C LEU A 89 22.03 -0.74 -7.01
N TYR A 90 22.69 -0.55 -8.15
CA TYR A 90 22.66 -1.47 -9.27
C TYR A 90 23.13 -2.87 -8.87
N SER A 91 24.29 -2.95 -8.21
CA SER A 91 24.80 -4.22 -7.71
C SER A 91 23.82 -4.88 -6.75
N PHE A 92 23.20 -4.11 -5.86
CA PHE A 92 22.19 -4.64 -4.96
C PHE A 92 20.99 -5.23 -5.72
N TYR A 93 20.38 -4.47 -6.65
CA TYR A 93 19.21 -4.94 -7.39
C TYR A 93 19.49 -6.14 -8.32
N VAL A 94 20.69 -6.22 -8.90
CA VAL A 94 21.08 -7.35 -9.77
C VAL A 94 21.59 -8.56 -8.98
N ASN A 95 22.47 -8.36 -8.01
CA ASN A 95 23.24 -9.45 -7.40
C ASN A 95 22.65 -9.93 -6.08
N ASP A 96 22.27 -9.00 -5.19
CA ASP A 96 21.80 -9.31 -3.85
C ASP A 96 20.31 -9.64 -3.88
N MET A 97 19.51 -8.71 -4.38
CA MET A 97 18.07 -8.85 -4.52
C MET A 97 17.68 -9.75 -5.68
N LYS A 98 18.50 -9.80 -6.75
CA LYS A 98 18.24 -10.58 -7.98
C LYS A 98 16.89 -10.24 -8.61
N PHE A 99 16.52 -8.96 -8.56
CA PHE A 99 15.22 -8.49 -9.02
C PHE A 99 15.04 -8.64 -10.52
N THR A 100 16.04 -8.25 -11.32
CA THR A 100 16.05 -8.48 -12.77
C THR A 100 17.40 -9.05 -13.16
N PRO A 101 17.47 -10.21 -13.83
CA PRO A 101 18.72 -10.75 -14.34
C PRO A 101 19.41 -9.74 -15.27
N GLU A 102 20.75 -9.67 -15.20
CA GLU A 102 21.53 -8.86 -16.14
C GLU A 102 21.56 -9.52 -17.52
N ALA A 103 20.48 -9.32 -18.28
CA ALA A 103 20.28 -9.87 -19.61
C ALA A 103 19.48 -8.88 -20.48
N GLY A 104 19.43 -9.15 -21.78
CA GLY A 104 18.70 -8.32 -22.74
C GLY A 104 19.15 -6.85 -22.70
N LEU A 105 18.20 -5.93 -22.66
CA LEU A 105 18.45 -4.48 -22.70
C LEU A 105 19.29 -4.00 -21.51
N LEU A 106 19.10 -4.58 -20.32
CA LEU A 106 19.89 -4.23 -19.12
C LEU A 106 21.37 -4.58 -19.27
N ALA A 107 21.68 -5.68 -19.96
CA ALA A 107 23.06 -6.07 -20.26
C ALA A 107 23.66 -5.29 -21.45
N GLN A 108 22.81 -4.65 -22.28
CA GLN A 108 23.23 -3.96 -23.49
C GLN A 108 23.53 -2.48 -23.26
N TYR A 109 22.66 -1.77 -22.52
CA TYR A 109 22.70 -0.32 -22.44
C TYR A 109 22.95 0.19 -21.03
N LYS A 110 23.68 1.31 -20.93
CA LYS A 110 23.79 2.08 -19.68
C LYS A 110 22.47 2.77 -19.36
N ILE A 111 22.11 2.81 -18.09
CA ILE A 111 20.98 3.59 -17.58
C ILE A 111 21.36 5.07 -17.65
N ILE A 112 20.45 5.89 -18.17
CA ILE A 112 20.65 7.33 -18.28
C ILE A 112 20.20 7.99 -16.99
N VAL A 113 20.99 8.94 -16.50
CA VAL A 113 20.67 9.72 -15.32
C VAL A 113 20.74 11.20 -15.69
N ILE A 114 19.61 11.88 -15.62
CA ILE A 114 19.50 13.32 -15.85
C ILE A 114 19.48 14.00 -14.48
N ILE A 115 20.49 14.82 -14.21
CA ILE A 115 20.47 15.68 -13.03
C ILE A 115 19.53 16.86 -13.31
N THR A 116 18.32 16.82 -12.75
CA THR A 116 17.30 17.86 -12.95
C THR A 116 17.70 19.15 -12.24
N ARG A 117 16.96 20.25 -12.49
CA ARG A 117 17.21 21.60 -11.91
C ARG A 117 18.52 22.28 -12.33
N THR A 118 19.40 21.58 -13.02
CA THR A 118 20.68 22.11 -13.51
C THR A 118 20.61 22.67 -14.93
N TRP A 119 19.45 22.57 -15.58
CA TRP A 119 19.21 23.02 -16.97
C TRP A 119 18.48 24.37 -17.02
N ASN A 120 18.69 25.18 -18.07
CA ASN A 120 17.84 26.34 -18.37
C ASN A 120 16.56 25.92 -19.13
N ARG A 121 16.00 24.77 -18.80
CA ARG A 121 14.79 24.19 -19.39
C ARG A 121 13.84 23.77 -18.29
N VAL A 122 12.61 24.26 -18.36
CA VAL A 122 11.59 23.99 -17.33
C VAL A 122 11.08 22.55 -17.44
N GLU A 123 11.14 21.97 -18.63
CA GLU A 123 10.71 20.60 -18.92
C GLU A 123 11.64 19.54 -18.29
N LEU A 124 12.88 19.92 -17.97
CA LEU A 124 13.86 19.09 -17.25
C LEU A 124 13.93 19.44 -15.76
N ASP A 125 12.99 20.25 -15.26
CA ASP A 125 12.84 20.49 -13.84
C ASP A 125 11.93 19.42 -13.22
N GLY A 126 12.39 18.85 -12.12
CA GLY A 126 11.74 17.74 -11.42
C GLY A 126 12.49 17.41 -10.14
N TRP A 127 11.82 16.75 -9.19
CA TRP A 127 12.47 16.30 -7.96
C TRP A 127 13.18 14.97 -8.17
N ALA A 128 12.44 13.92 -8.48
CA ALA A 128 12.97 12.61 -8.83
C ALA A 128 11.90 11.83 -9.60
N THR A 129 12.29 11.09 -10.64
CA THR A 129 11.45 10.09 -11.33
C THR A 129 12.32 8.99 -11.93
N GLY A 130 11.83 7.74 -11.89
CA GLY A 130 12.43 6.61 -12.57
C GLY A 130 11.51 6.04 -13.65
N GLY A 131 12.10 5.52 -14.72
CA GLY A 131 11.33 4.95 -15.82
C GLY A 131 12.18 4.45 -16.97
N SER A 132 11.66 4.60 -18.18
CA SER A 132 12.35 4.22 -19.40
C SER A 132 12.07 5.16 -20.55
N ALA A 133 12.95 5.15 -21.56
CA ALA A 133 12.78 5.87 -22.80
C ALA A 133 12.77 4.91 -24.00
N GLU A 134 11.88 5.21 -24.95
CA GLU A 134 11.71 4.47 -26.23
C GLU A 134 11.52 2.95 -26.09
N GLY A 135 11.07 2.50 -24.92
CA GLY A 135 10.94 1.08 -24.59
C GLY A 135 12.27 0.31 -24.65
N LYS A 136 13.41 0.99 -24.47
CA LYS A 136 14.75 0.43 -24.67
C LYS A 136 15.70 0.64 -23.50
N VAL A 137 15.77 1.86 -22.97
CA VAL A 137 16.79 2.25 -21.98
C VAL A 137 16.14 2.74 -20.70
N GLY A 138 16.72 2.40 -19.57
CA GLY A 138 16.33 2.96 -18.27
C GLY A 138 16.69 4.43 -18.16
N VAL A 139 15.83 5.23 -17.56
CA VAL A 139 16.07 6.67 -17.33
C VAL A 139 15.70 7.02 -15.90
N ILE A 140 16.57 7.78 -15.24
CA ILE A 140 16.32 8.43 -13.95
C ILE A 140 16.45 9.93 -14.14
N ASN A 141 15.47 10.68 -13.67
CA ASN A 141 15.57 12.12 -13.46
C ASN A 141 15.74 12.33 -11.96
N VAL A 142 16.75 13.08 -11.53
CA VAL A 142 16.97 13.30 -10.09
C VAL A 142 17.60 14.67 -9.82
N ALA A 143 17.03 15.40 -8.87
CA ALA A 143 17.59 16.66 -8.41
C ALA A 143 18.81 16.41 -7.51
N PRO A 144 19.79 17.33 -7.44
CA PRO A 144 20.92 17.23 -6.51
C PRO A 144 20.52 16.87 -5.07
N GLY A 145 19.49 17.54 -4.53
CA GLY A 145 18.99 17.29 -3.18
C GLY A 145 18.29 15.94 -2.99
N ALA A 146 17.83 15.31 -4.08
CA ALA A 146 17.24 13.97 -4.06
C ALA A 146 18.29 12.86 -4.21
N ALA A 147 19.53 13.20 -4.61
CA ALA A 147 20.63 12.26 -4.82
C ALA A 147 21.71 12.34 -3.73
N LEU A 148 21.39 12.92 -2.57
CA LEU A 148 22.33 13.01 -1.44
C LEU A 148 22.80 11.60 -0.99
N PRO A 149 24.00 11.49 -0.37
CA PRO A 149 24.52 10.21 0.12
C PRO A 149 23.51 9.43 0.96
N GLY A 150 23.23 8.19 0.55
CA GLY A 150 22.27 7.31 1.23
C GLY A 150 20.81 7.65 0.95
N SER A 151 20.52 8.30 -0.17
CA SER A 151 19.16 8.70 -0.54
C SER A 151 18.25 7.48 -0.76
N TRP A 152 17.25 7.35 0.13
CA TRP A 152 16.16 6.40 -0.02
C TRP A 152 15.37 6.65 -1.31
N GLY A 153 15.13 7.92 -1.67
CA GLY A 153 14.44 8.29 -2.90
C GLY A 153 15.20 7.87 -4.16
N LEU A 154 16.54 7.94 -4.16
CA LEU A 154 17.34 7.47 -5.29
C LEU A 154 17.20 5.95 -5.49
N ALA A 155 17.12 5.18 -4.40
CA ALA A 155 16.86 3.75 -4.46
C ALA A 155 15.45 3.46 -5.01
N HIS A 156 14.43 4.21 -4.56
CA HIS A 156 13.05 4.13 -5.06
C HIS A 156 12.97 4.36 -6.56
N GLU A 157 13.53 5.46 -7.06
CA GLU A 157 13.49 5.78 -8.50
C GLU A 157 14.27 4.78 -9.35
N LEU A 158 15.42 4.29 -8.88
CA LEU A 158 16.12 3.21 -9.58
C LEU A 158 15.27 1.92 -9.58
N GLY A 159 14.47 1.69 -8.54
CA GLY A 159 13.47 0.62 -8.49
C GLY A 159 12.53 0.66 -9.69
N HIS A 160 11.97 1.83 -10.03
CA HIS A 160 11.12 2.00 -11.21
C HIS A 160 11.83 1.68 -12.54
N VAL A 161 13.11 2.01 -12.65
CA VAL A 161 13.91 1.62 -13.83
C VAL A 161 14.00 0.11 -13.96
N PHE A 162 14.29 -0.58 -12.86
CA PHE A 162 14.35 -2.04 -12.83
C PHE A 162 12.99 -2.69 -13.09
N GLN A 163 11.89 -2.14 -12.56
CA GLN A 163 10.53 -2.58 -12.85
C GLN A 163 10.22 -2.52 -14.35
N ASN A 164 10.59 -1.43 -15.03
CA ASN A 164 10.49 -1.34 -16.50
C ASN A 164 11.33 -2.44 -17.17
N LEU A 165 12.62 -2.53 -16.82
CA LEU A 165 13.56 -3.47 -17.43
C LEU A 165 13.19 -4.95 -17.23
N ALA A 166 12.37 -5.27 -16.23
CA ALA A 166 11.82 -6.62 -16.05
C ALA A 166 11.05 -7.12 -17.28
N PHE A 167 10.39 -6.23 -18.03
CA PHE A 167 9.55 -6.58 -19.19
C PHE A 167 9.86 -5.82 -20.49
N LEU A 168 10.69 -4.78 -20.48
CA LEU A 168 11.07 -4.08 -21.71
C LEU A 168 11.68 -5.04 -22.75
N GLY A 169 11.27 -4.87 -24.02
CA GLY A 169 11.64 -5.76 -25.11
C GLY A 169 10.92 -7.12 -25.11
N LYS A 170 10.01 -7.39 -24.16
CA LYS A 170 9.22 -8.63 -24.07
C LYS A 170 7.73 -8.35 -24.27
N SER A 171 7.17 -8.80 -25.38
CA SER A 171 5.74 -8.61 -25.68
C SER A 171 4.85 -9.42 -24.72
N GLY A 172 3.75 -8.83 -24.27
CA GLY A 172 2.75 -9.50 -23.44
C GLY A 172 3.08 -9.62 -21.95
N LEU A 173 4.17 -9.02 -21.48
CA LEU A 173 4.62 -9.07 -20.09
C LEU A 173 4.58 -7.70 -19.40
N GLY A 174 4.64 -7.73 -18.07
CA GLY A 174 4.72 -6.57 -17.21
C GLY A 174 3.38 -6.15 -16.61
N PHE A 175 3.42 -5.35 -15.56
CA PHE A 175 2.24 -4.79 -14.91
C PHE A 175 1.71 -3.56 -15.65
N THR A 176 1.23 -3.74 -16.88
CA THR A 176 0.70 -2.66 -17.74
C THR A 176 -0.82 -2.62 -17.83
N ASP A 177 -1.52 -3.56 -17.20
CA ASP A 177 -2.98 -3.52 -17.06
C ASP A 177 -3.37 -2.29 -16.22
N ALA A 178 -4.46 -1.60 -16.57
CA ALA A 178 -4.90 -0.38 -15.90
C ALA A 178 -5.19 -0.56 -14.39
N SER A 179 -5.38 -1.80 -13.94
CA SER A 179 -5.57 -2.14 -12.52
C SER A 179 -4.29 -2.38 -11.73
N SER A 180 -3.11 -2.31 -12.38
CA SER A 180 -1.83 -2.57 -11.74
C SER A 180 -1.08 -1.31 -11.31
N GLY A 181 -1.57 -0.12 -11.67
CA GLY A 181 -0.85 1.15 -11.48
C GLY A 181 -0.39 1.39 -10.04
N PHE A 182 -1.24 1.09 -9.04
CA PHE A 182 -0.89 1.27 -7.63
C PHE A 182 0.34 0.47 -7.18
N PHE A 183 0.61 -0.67 -7.85
CA PHE A 183 1.64 -1.60 -7.44
C PHE A 183 3.04 -1.15 -7.86
N TRP A 184 3.14 -0.25 -8.84
CA TRP A 184 4.43 0.34 -9.25
C TRP A 184 5.08 1.07 -8.08
N GLU A 185 4.37 2.00 -7.45
CA GLU A 185 4.86 2.71 -6.27
C GLU A 185 5.02 1.78 -5.07
N ALA A 186 4.01 0.96 -4.76
CA ALA A 186 4.07 0.03 -3.62
C ALA A 186 5.31 -0.89 -3.67
N SER A 187 5.66 -1.37 -4.86
CA SER A 187 6.81 -2.26 -5.01
C SER A 187 8.14 -1.52 -5.12
N ALA A 188 8.16 -0.25 -5.55
CA ALA A 188 9.37 0.59 -5.50
C ALA A 188 9.70 0.98 -4.05
N GLU A 189 8.69 1.31 -3.25
CA GLU A 189 8.79 1.50 -1.79
C GLU A 189 9.40 0.26 -1.14
N TYR A 190 8.84 -0.92 -1.44
CA TYR A 190 9.37 -2.19 -0.94
C TYR A 190 10.84 -2.41 -1.31
N MET A 191 11.21 -2.15 -2.58
CA MET A 191 12.58 -2.31 -3.07
C MET A 191 13.55 -1.38 -2.35
N ALA A 192 13.20 -0.10 -2.18
CA ALA A 192 14.02 0.88 -1.47
C ALA A 192 14.20 0.51 0.00
N MET A 193 13.17 -0.03 0.66
CA MET A 193 13.26 -0.56 2.02
C MET A 193 14.21 -1.76 2.16
N GLN A 194 14.45 -2.54 1.10
CA GLN A 194 15.45 -3.63 1.17
C GLN A 194 16.88 -3.09 1.18
N VAL A 195 17.10 -1.93 0.56
CA VAL A 195 18.41 -1.26 0.55
C VAL A 195 18.60 -0.46 1.84
N TYR A 196 17.61 0.35 2.19
CA TYR A 196 17.64 1.32 3.28
C TYR A 196 16.42 1.12 4.18
N PRO A 197 16.43 0.08 5.04
CA PRO A 197 15.25 -0.33 5.81
C PRO A 197 14.76 0.73 6.81
N ASP A 198 15.64 1.62 7.26
CA ASP A 198 15.32 2.71 8.18
C ASP A 198 15.21 4.07 7.47
N GLY A 199 15.25 4.10 6.13
CA GLY A 199 15.24 5.35 5.34
C GLY A 199 13.84 5.90 5.02
N GLY A 200 12.81 5.04 5.02
CA GLY A 200 11.43 5.38 4.68
C GLY A 200 10.53 4.15 4.60
N ALA A 201 9.21 4.35 4.59
CA ALA A 201 8.21 3.27 4.46
C ALA A 201 6.92 3.72 3.76
N GLY A 202 7.01 4.72 2.88
CA GLY A 202 5.87 5.32 2.17
C GLY A 202 4.88 6.08 3.06
N ASP A 203 3.80 6.57 2.45
CA ASP A 203 2.68 7.18 3.18
C ASP A 203 1.81 6.12 3.87
N LEU A 204 2.22 5.73 5.08
CA LEU A 204 1.46 4.80 5.92
C LEU A 204 0.22 5.43 6.55
N THR A 205 0.16 6.77 6.68
CA THR A 205 -0.97 7.43 7.36
C THR A 205 -2.27 7.17 6.59
N ARG A 206 -2.20 7.33 5.26
CA ARG A 206 -3.34 7.08 4.37
C ARG A 206 -3.74 5.61 4.39
N PHE A 207 -2.77 4.69 4.28
CA PHE A 207 -2.99 3.26 4.32
C PHE A 207 -3.70 2.79 5.60
N LEU A 208 -3.15 3.13 6.77
CA LEU A 208 -3.65 2.68 8.08
C LEU A 208 -5.06 3.16 8.43
N ARG A 209 -5.53 4.21 7.76
CA ARG A 209 -6.87 4.75 7.96
C ARG A 209 -7.92 4.12 7.06
N THR A 210 -7.48 3.55 5.94
CA THR A 210 -8.37 3.06 4.89
C THR A 210 -8.29 1.55 4.72
N ASP A 211 -7.84 0.83 5.74
CA ASP A 211 -7.70 -0.64 5.79
C ASP A 211 -8.85 -1.40 5.08
N ASN A 212 -10.08 -0.89 5.15
CA ASN A 212 -11.27 -1.52 4.57
C ASN A 212 -11.43 -1.33 3.05
N LEU A 213 -10.75 -0.38 2.43
CA LEU A 213 -10.86 -0.14 0.99
C LEU A 213 -10.20 -1.26 0.18
N ALA A 214 -10.48 -1.32 -1.13
CA ALA A 214 -9.87 -2.34 -1.97
C ALA A 214 -8.34 -2.29 -1.86
N TYR A 215 -7.66 -3.43 -1.86
CA TYR A 215 -6.19 -3.47 -1.76
C TYR A 215 -5.53 -2.60 -2.84
N SER A 216 -6.08 -2.59 -4.06
CA SER A 216 -5.64 -1.79 -5.20
C SER A 216 -6.09 -0.32 -5.19
N SER A 217 -6.73 0.14 -4.12
CA SER A 217 -7.13 1.54 -3.96
C SER A 217 -5.90 2.45 -3.99
N THR A 218 -6.04 3.61 -4.63
CA THR A 218 -5.03 4.68 -4.57
C THR A 218 -4.94 5.33 -3.17
N ARG A 219 -5.78 4.88 -2.24
CA ARG A 219 -5.63 5.14 -0.80
C ARG A 219 -4.53 4.29 -0.16
N HIS A 220 -4.26 3.10 -0.68
CA HIS A 220 -3.19 2.25 -0.19
C HIS A 220 -1.86 2.55 -0.86
N HIS A 221 -1.85 2.73 -2.18
CA HIS A 221 -0.71 3.13 -3.02
C HIS A 221 0.66 2.81 -2.41
N TYR A 222 1.34 3.79 -1.81
CA TYR A 222 2.67 3.64 -1.19
C TYR A 222 2.72 2.62 -0.04
N GLY A 223 1.70 2.53 0.81
CA GLY A 223 1.67 1.60 1.95
C GLY A 223 1.29 0.15 1.59
N ALA A 224 0.86 -0.13 0.35
CA ALA A 224 0.47 -1.47 -0.07
C ALA A 224 1.63 -2.49 -0.06
N TRP A 225 2.89 -2.04 0.12
CA TRP A 225 4.06 -2.89 0.24
C TRP A 225 3.97 -3.93 1.37
N MET A 226 3.18 -3.71 2.41
CA MET A 226 3.06 -4.64 3.55
C MET A 226 2.60 -6.03 3.12
N TRP A 227 1.76 -6.13 2.09
CA TRP A 227 1.38 -7.42 1.51
C TRP A 227 2.57 -8.12 0.83
N ILE A 228 3.46 -7.35 0.18
CA ILE A 228 4.69 -7.88 -0.42
C ILE A 228 5.58 -8.49 0.67
N GLN A 229 5.77 -7.76 1.78
CA GLN A 229 6.53 -8.29 2.92
C GLN A 229 5.89 -9.57 3.47
N TYR A 230 4.56 -9.59 3.62
CA TYR A 230 3.84 -10.77 4.08
C TYR A 230 4.09 -12.00 3.21
N ILE A 231 3.97 -11.88 1.87
CA ILE A 231 4.15 -13.03 0.99
C ILE A 231 5.62 -13.51 0.96
N VAL A 232 6.58 -12.61 1.18
CA VAL A 232 8.00 -12.95 1.30
C VAL A 232 8.25 -13.72 2.61
N ASP A 233 7.74 -13.22 3.73
CA ASP A 233 7.83 -13.89 5.04
C ASP A 233 7.19 -15.29 4.99
N LYS A 234 5.97 -15.37 4.43
CA LYS A 234 5.24 -16.62 4.24
C LYS A 234 5.99 -17.63 3.37
N ASN A 235 6.87 -17.15 2.47
CA ASN A 235 7.71 -17.97 1.62
C ASN A 235 9.11 -18.20 2.24
N ASN A 236 9.19 -18.29 3.57
CA ASN A 236 10.43 -18.48 4.33
C ASN A 236 11.44 -17.34 4.14
N ASN A 237 10.96 -16.09 4.13
CA ASN A 237 11.74 -14.89 3.86
C ASN A 237 12.46 -14.92 2.49
N ASN A 238 11.92 -15.67 1.51
CA ASN A 238 12.50 -15.76 0.18
C ASN A 238 11.89 -14.69 -0.74
N ILE A 239 12.67 -13.64 -1.00
CA ILE A 239 12.32 -12.51 -1.86
C ILE A 239 12.09 -12.89 -3.33
N GLU A 240 12.50 -14.09 -3.75
CA GLU A 240 12.28 -14.60 -5.11
C GLU A 240 10.80 -14.52 -5.53
N ILE A 241 9.85 -14.74 -4.61
CA ILE A 241 8.42 -14.62 -4.93
C ILE A 241 8.05 -13.21 -5.41
N PHE A 242 8.66 -12.17 -4.83
CA PHE A 242 8.49 -10.79 -5.25
C PHE A 242 9.14 -10.55 -6.63
N ASN A 243 10.36 -11.04 -6.84
CA ASN A 243 11.04 -10.90 -8.14
C ASN A 243 10.22 -11.58 -9.26
N ARG A 244 9.65 -12.75 -8.98
CA ARG A 244 8.80 -13.49 -9.91
C ARG A 244 7.52 -12.73 -10.25
N LEU A 245 6.94 -11.94 -9.34
CA LEU A 245 5.78 -11.09 -9.66
C LEU A 245 6.07 -10.20 -10.87
N TRP A 246 7.19 -9.49 -10.86
CA TRP A 246 7.55 -8.59 -11.96
C TRP A 246 8.04 -9.32 -13.21
N ASN A 247 8.87 -10.34 -13.07
CA ASN A 247 9.47 -11.04 -14.22
C ASN A 247 8.51 -12.00 -14.93
N GLU A 248 7.46 -12.47 -14.25
CA GLU A 248 6.47 -13.38 -14.81
C GLU A 248 5.08 -12.74 -15.00
N ALA A 249 4.89 -11.47 -14.64
CA ALA A 249 3.63 -10.76 -14.86
C ALA A 249 3.24 -10.78 -16.34
N LYS A 250 1.98 -11.11 -16.61
CA LYS A 250 1.39 -10.87 -17.93
C LYS A 250 0.80 -9.47 -17.98
N ASN A 251 0.84 -8.84 -19.14
CA ASN A 251 0.30 -7.50 -19.39
C ASN A 251 -1.21 -7.35 -19.17
N THR A 252 -1.91 -8.47 -18.95
CA THR A 252 -3.33 -8.57 -18.66
C THR A 252 -3.61 -9.08 -17.24
N GLU A 253 -2.65 -9.11 -16.32
CA GLU A 253 -2.88 -9.58 -14.95
C GLU A 253 -2.88 -8.42 -13.96
N HIS A 254 -3.75 -8.52 -12.95
CA HIS A 254 -3.62 -7.77 -11.71
C HIS A 254 -2.50 -8.38 -10.84
N PRO A 255 -1.76 -7.62 -10.01
CA PRO A 255 -0.68 -8.17 -9.17
C PRO A 255 -1.09 -9.35 -8.30
N LEU A 256 -2.31 -9.32 -7.75
CA LEU A 256 -2.87 -10.43 -6.98
C LEU A 256 -3.16 -11.68 -7.84
N GLN A 257 -3.58 -11.52 -9.10
CA GLN A 257 -3.78 -12.65 -10.03
C GLN A 257 -2.44 -13.25 -10.45
N THR A 258 -1.42 -12.42 -10.66
CA THR A 258 -0.06 -12.91 -10.91
C THR A 258 0.42 -13.72 -9.72
N TYR A 259 0.25 -13.22 -8.48
CA TYR A 259 0.60 -13.96 -7.26
C TYR A 259 -0.09 -15.32 -7.17
N GLU A 260 -1.43 -15.33 -7.29
CA GLU A 260 -2.24 -16.55 -7.26
C GLU A 260 -1.68 -17.61 -8.24
N ARG A 261 -1.37 -17.19 -9.47
CA ARG A 261 -0.80 -18.05 -10.50
C ARG A 261 0.62 -18.53 -10.17
N ILE A 262 1.55 -17.62 -9.85
CA ILE A 262 2.97 -17.98 -9.68
C ILE A 262 3.25 -18.76 -8.39
N ALA A 263 2.39 -18.59 -7.38
CA ALA A 263 2.39 -19.35 -6.14
C ALA A 263 1.66 -20.70 -6.27
N GLY A 264 0.99 -20.95 -7.41
CA GLY A 264 0.28 -22.21 -7.66
C GLY A 264 -0.93 -22.43 -6.75
N LEU A 265 -1.57 -21.33 -6.33
CA LEU A 265 -2.70 -21.39 -5.40
C LEU A 265 -4.01 -21.62 -6.19
N THR A 266 -4.93 -22.39 -5.59
CA THR A 266 -6.33 -22.27 -5.97
C THR A 266 -6.87 -20.92 -5.48
N HIS A 267 -7.96 -20.45 -6.09
CA HIS A 267 -8.57 -19.18 -5.66
C HIS A 267 -9.01 -19.20 -4.20
N GLN A 268 -9.49 -20.35 -3.70
CA GLN A 268 -9.80 -20.52 -2.29
C GLN A 268 -8.54 -20.37 -1.41
N GLN A 269 -7.42 -21.01 -1.77
CA GLN A 269 -6.17 -20.89 -1.01
C GLN A 269 -5.62 -19.47 -1.06
N PHE A 270 -5.81 -18.75 -2.17
CA PHE A 270 -5.48 -17.34 -2.28
C PHE A 270 -6.35 -16.48 -1.33
N ASN A 271 -7.66 -16.71 -1.28
CA ASN A 271 -8.54 -16.01 -0.34
C ASN A 271 -8.17 -16.29 1.13
N GLU A 272 -7.87 -17.56 1.46
CA GLU A 272 -7.34 -17.93 2.78
C GLU A 272 -6.04 -17.18 3.09
N ARG A 273 -5.13 -17.07 2.11
CA ARG A 273 -3.86 -16.32 2.21
C ARG A 273 -4.09 -14.83 2.47
N MET A 274 -5.11 -14.22 1.87
CA MET A 274 -5.48 -12.82 2.12
C MET A 274 -6.12 -12.66 3.51
N GLY A 275 -6.85 -13.67 4.01
CA GLY A 275 -7.31 -13.74 5.40
C GLY A 275 -6.15 -13.75 6.41
N GLU A 276 -5.15 -14.60 6.17
CA GLU A 276 -3.92 -14.64 6.98
C GLU A 276 -3.19 -13.29 6.95
N TYR A 277 -3.03 -12.66 5.77
CA TYR A 277 -2.47 -11.31 5.66
C TYR A 277 -3.22 -10.30 6.54
N GLY A 278 -4.55 -10.30 6.50
CA GLY A 278 -5.37 -9.43 7.37
C GLY A 278 -5.13 -9.68 8.86
N GLN A 279 -4.91 -10.94 9.28
CA GLN A 279 -4.59 -11.26 10.68
C GLN A 279 -3.25 -10.67 11.11
N HIS A 280 -2.23 -10.69 10.24
CA HIS A 280 -0.91 -10.12 10.54
C HIS A 280 -0.99 -8.60 10.75
N GLN A 281 -1.95 -7.91 10.12
CA GLN A 281 -2.15 -6.47 10.24
C GLN A 281 -2.66 -6.01 11.62
N VAL A 282 -3.06 -6.94 12.50
CA VAL A 282 -3.44 -6.60 13.88
C VAL A 282 -2.25 -6.05 14.66
N THR A 283 -1.05 -6.59 14.42
CA THR A 283 0.18 -6.20 15.12
C THR A 283 1.36 -5.90 14.19
N TYR A 284 1.15 -5.89 12.87
CA TYR A 284 2.20 -5.79 11.85
C TYR A 284 3.30 -6.83 12.03
N ASP A 285 2.88 -8.09 12.22
CA ASP A 285 3.78 -9.22 12.51
C ASP A 285 4.53 -9.65 11.25
N TYR A 286 5.62 -8.94 10.99
CA TYR A 286 6.54 -9.16 9.87
C TYR A 286 7.97 -9.24 10.37
N THR A 287 8.82 -9.95 9.63
CA THR A 287 10.23 -10.14 10.00
C THR A 287 11.01 -8.83 10.05
N ASN A 288 10.61 -7.83 9.27
CA ASN A 288 11.21 -6.49 9.25
C ASN A 288 10.52 -5.47 10.18
N LYS A 289 9.61 -5.91 11.07
CA LYS A 289 8.86 -5.01 11.98
C LYS A 289 9.72 -4.00 12.71
N ALA A 290 10.90 -4.41 13.19
CA ALA A 290 11.81 -3.52 13.91
C ALA A 290 12.23 -2.28 13.10
N HIS A 291 12.29 -2.38 11.78
CA HIS A 291 12.71 -1.29 10.89
C HIS A 291 11.59 -0.29 10.61
N PHE A 292 10.36 -0.77 10.41
CA PHE A 292 9.26 0.11 10.01
C PHE A 292 8.33 0.53 11.15
N GLN A 293 8.39 -0.13 12.32
CA GLN A 293 7.51 0.21 13.44
C GLN A 293 7.67 1.68 13.87
N GLN A 294 8.86 2.25 13.76
CA GLN A 294 9.08 3.68 14.01
C GLN A 294 8.25 4.58 13.08
N PHE A 295 8.06 4.18 11.82
CA PHE A 295 7.25 4.95 10.88
C PHE A 295 5.78 4.84 11.24
N VAL A 296 5.30 3.63 11.56
CA VAL A 296 3.94 3.41 12.10
C VAL A 296 3.72 4.23 13.36
N ASP A 297 4.68 4.27 14.27
CA ASP A 297 4.59 5.00 15.54
C ASP A 297 4.70 6.53 15.39
N SER A 298 5.09 7.00 14.20
CA SER A 298 5.26 8.41 13.89
C SER A 298 4.23 8.95 12.88
N VAL A 299 3.30 8.10 12.42
CA VAL A 299 2.26 8.54 11.48
C VAL A 299 1.45 9.68 12.06
N TYR A 300 0.98 10.55 11.19
CA TYR A 300 0.14 11.65 11.62
C TYR A 300 -1.17 11.13 12.23
N GLY A 301 -1.43 11.56 13.47
CA GLY A 301 -2.57 11.08 14.25
C GLY A 301 -2.41 9.66 14.79
N TYR A 302 -1.16 9.22 14.94
CA TYR A 302 -0.80 7.95 15.59
C TYR A 302 -1.56 7.71 16.89
N GLU A 303 -1.72 8.71 17.76
CA GLU A 303 -2.39 8.50 19.06
C GLU A 303 -3.84 8.04 18.88
N PHE A 304 -4.53 8.57 17.87
CA PHE A 304 -5.91 8.21 17.54
C PHE A 304 -6.00 6.87 16.83
N ILE A 305 -5.14 6.65 15.82
CA ILE A 305 -5.10 5.39 15.06
C ILE A 305 -4.80 4.22 16.00
N ASN A 306 -3.87 4.40 16.94
CA ASN A 306 -3.53 3.37 17.92
C ASN A 306 -4.61 3.21 19.01
N ALA A 307 -5.21 4.31 19.49
CA ALA A 307 -6.33 4.25 20.43
C ALA A 307 -7.53 3.48 19.84
N PHE A 308 -7.70 3.55 18.52
CA PHE A 308 -8.77 2.90 17.78
C PHE A 308 -8.20 2.01 16.67
N ASN A 309 -7.42 1.00 17.06
CA ASN A 309 -6.92 -0.02 16.13
C ASN A 309 -8.08 -0.85 15.56
N GLY A 310 -8.57 -0.44 14.38
CA GLY A 310 -9.68 -1.07 13.67
C GLY A 310 -10.97 -0.24 13.67
N ILE A 311 -12.09 -0.88 13.39
CA ILE A 311 -13.39 -0.21 13.21
C ILE A 311 -14.34 -0.44 14.39
N ALA A 312 -15.41 0.35 14.46
CA ALA A 312 -16.56 0.06 15.29
C ALA A 312 -17.64 -0.68 14.49
N VAL A 313 -18.51 -1.40 15.19
CA VAL A 313 -19.68 -2.08 14.63
C VAL A 313 -20.97 -1.48 15.17
N ASP A 314 -22.04 -1.57 14.39
CA ASP A 314 -23.38 -1.16 14.79
C ASP A 314 -24.05 -2.28 15.59
N ALA A 315 -24.65 -1.95 16.73
CA ALA A 315 -25.48 -2.90 17.48
C ALA A 315 -26.88 -2.94 16.86
N VAL A 316 -27.14 -3.94 16.02
CA VAL A 316 -28.49 -4.20 15.46
C VAL A 316 -29.44 -4.58 16.58
N ASN A 317 -29.02 -5.50 17.45
CA ASN A 317 -29.66 -5.78 18.72
C ASN A 317 -28.60 -6.16 19.76
N LYS A 318 -28.24 -5.21 20.62
CA LYS A 318 -27.21 -5.39 21.66
C LYS A 318 -27.54 -6.54 22.61
N ASP A 319 -28.80 -6.69 23.00
CA ASP A 319 -29.24 -7.66 24.00
C ASP A 319 -29.20 -9.09 23.45
N ALA A 320 -29.36 -9.26 22.13
CA ALA A 320 -29.19 -10.52 21.43
C ALA A 320 -27.73 -10.82 21.05
N GLY A 321 -26.79 -9.90 21.32
CA GLY A 321 -25.40 -10.02 20.87
C GLY A 321 -25.25 -9.91 19.34
N HIS A 322 -26.16 -9.21 18.68
CA HIS A 322 -26.21 -9.08 17.23
C HIS A 322 -25.63 -7.74 16.77
N TYR A 323 -24.56 -7.81 15.97
CA TYR A 323 -23.83 -6.66 15.45
C TYR A 323 -23.65 -6.72 13.93
N ALA A 324 -23.52 -5.55 13.31
CA ALA A 324 -23.29 -5.39 11.87
C ALA A 324 -22.07 -4.51 11.61
N VAL A 325 -21.32 -4.80 10.55
CA VAL A 325 -20.39 -3.81 10.02
C VAL A 325 -21.17 -2.64 9.41
N PRO A 326 -20.81 -1.37 9.66
CA PRO A 326 -21.39 -0.26 8.92
C PRO A 326 -21.14 -0.49 7.43
N THR A 327 -22.17 -0.43 6.59
CA THR A 327 -22.05 -0.76 5.16
C THR A 327 -20.98 0.04 4.45
N ALA A 328 -20.78 1.30 4.87
CA ALA A 328 -19.75 2.16 4.33
C ALA A 328 -18.31 1.77 4.74
N LEU A 329 -18.15 0.98 5.80
CA LEU A 329 -16.86 0.51 6.31
C LEU A 329 -16.66 -1.00 6.12
N ALA A 330 -17.62 -1.67 5.48
CA ALA A 330 -17.44 -3.05 5.03
C ALA A 330 -16.18 -3.16 4.15
N PRO A 331 -15.47 -4.30 4.21
CA PRO A 331 -14.28 -4.48 3.43
C PRO A 331 -14.65 -4.54 1.94
N SER A 332 -13.85 -3.89 1.11
CA SER A 332 -13.84 -4.05 -0.35
C SER A 332 -12.87 -5.17 -0.76
N ASP A 333 -12.66 -5.38 -2.05
CA ASP A 333 -11.75 -6.39 -2.61
C ASP A 333 -10.40 -6.42 -1.88
N TYR A 334 -10.22 -7.45 -1.05
CA TYR A 334 -9.02 -7.70 -0.25
C TYR A 334 -8.64 -6.57 0.73
N GLY A 335 -9.57 -5.64 0.99
CA GLY A 335 -9.57 -4.79 2.16
C GLY A 335 -9.99 -5.58 3.39
N TYR A 336 -9.71 -5.05 4.57
CA TYR A 336 -9.96 -5.74 5.83
C TYR A 336 -10.54 -4.85 6.93
N ASN A 337 -11.23 -5.48 7.87
CA ASN A 337 -11.64 -4.90 9.12
C ASN A 337 -10.93 -5.60 10.27
N LYS A 338 -10.55 -4.81 11.27
CA LYS A 338 -10.15 -5.29 12.60
C LYS A 338 -11.23 -4.86 13.58
N ILE A 339 -11.84 -5.79 14.29
CA ILE A 339 -12.85 -5.51 15.32
C ILE A 339 -12.30 -5.98 16.64
N LYS A 340 -11.94 -5.05 17.53
CA LYS A 340 -11.50 -5.38 18.89
C LYS A 340 -12.67 -5.93 19.69
N LEU A 341 -12.47 -7.09 20.29
CA LEU A 341 -13.43 -7.79 21.15
C LEU A 341 -12.92 -7.75 22.59
N VAL A 342 -13.87 -7.59 23.53
CA VAL A 342 -13.63 -7.63 24.97
C VAL A 342 -14.24 -8.92 25.51
N PRO A 343 -13.40 -9.93 25.87
CA PRO A 343 -13.88 -11.16 26.49
C PRO A 343 -14.67 -10.88 27.77
N SER A 344 -15.74 -11.64 28.00
CA SER A 344 -16.59 -11.47 29.20
C SER A 344 -15.89 -11.85 30.50
N SER A 345 -14.85 -12.69 30.41
CA SER A 345 -13.97 -13.07 31.50
C SER A 345 -12.60 -13.48 30.96
N SER A 346 -11.60 -13.49 31.83
CA SER A 346 -10.27 -14.00 31.50
C SER A 346 -10.35 -15.49 31.13
N GLY A 347 -9.94 -15.85 29.91
CA GLY A 347 -10.03 -17.22 29.41
C GLY A 347 -11.44 -17.62 28.93
N ALA A 348 -12.30 -16.67 28.60
CA ALA A 348 -13.61 -16.95 28.01
C ALA A 348 -13.49 -17.70 26.67
N LEU A 349 -14.47 -18.58 26.40
CA LEU A 349 -14.71 -19.13 25.07
C LEU A 349 -15.59 -18.15 24.31
N ILE A 350 -15.06 -17.60 23.21
CA ILE A 350 -15.83 -16.74 22.31
C ILE A 350 -16.50 -17.63 21.27
N LYS A 351 -17.80 -17.47 21.08
CA LYS A 351 -18.55 -18.07 19.97
C LYS A 351 -19.08 -16.97 19.08
N LEU A 352 -18.98 -17.17 17.77
CA LEU A 352 -19.44 -16.21 16.78
C LEU A 352 -20.16 -16.92 15.65
N HIS A 353 -21.35 -16.42 15.29
CA HIS A 353 -22.07 -16.81 14.09
C HIS A 353 -21.89 -15.72 13.05
N PHE A 354 -21.05 -15.95 12.04
CA PHE A 354 -20.79 -15.03 10.95
C PHE A 354 -21.85 -15.19 9.85
N LYS A 355 -22.37 -14.08 9.33
CA LYS A 355 -23.29 -14.07 8.20
C LYS A 355 -23.00 -12.92 7.23
N GLY A 356 -22.63 -13.24 5.99
CA GLY A 356 -22.36 -12.29 4.93
C GLY A 356 -23.60 -11.93 4.12
N HIS A 357 -23.67 -10.67 3.67
CA HIS A 357 -24.68 -10.20 2.72
C HIS A 357 -24.19 -10.47 1.29
N GLU A 358 -24.71 -11.52 0.67
CA GLU A 358 -24.29 -11.91 -0.67
C GLU A 358 -24.80 -10.95 -1.75
N ASN A 359 -23.87 -10.41 -2.54
CA ASN A 359 -24.12 -9.75 -3.80
C ASN A 359 -23.53 -10.61 -4.94
N SER A 360 -24.41 -11.17 -5.78
CA SER A 360 -24.02 -12.05 -6.89
C SER A 360 -23.21 -11.31 -7.97
N ALA A 361 -23.50 -10.03 -8.22
CA ALA A 361 -22.75 -9.20 -9.17
C ALA A 361 -21.31 -8.95 -8.72
N ALA A 362 -21.07 -9.00 -7.41
CA ALA A 362 -19.75 -8.83 -6.80
C ALA A 362 -19.01 -10.15 -6.57
N GLY A 363 -19.61 -11.31 -6.89
CA GLY A 363 -19.03 -12.61 -6.55
C GLY A 363 -18.65 -12.70 -5.06
N SER A 364 -19.56 -12.29 -4.18
CA SER A 364 -19.25 -12.02 -2.76
C SER A 364 -18.60 -13.20 -2.04
N GLY A 365 -17.61 -12.89 -1.21
CA GLY A 365 -16.96 -13.85 -0.34
C GLY A 365 -16.17 -13.14 0.76
N TRP A 366 -15.81 -13.91 1.79
CA TRP A 366 -15.14 -13.41 2.98
C TRP A 366 -14.03 -14.37 3.38
N SER A 367 -12.99 -13.85 4.05
CA SER A 367 -12.03 -14.64 4.80
C SER A 367 -11.89 -14.03 6.18
N TYR A 368 -12.14 -14.80 7.23
CA TYR A 368 -12.20 -14.28 8.59
C TYR A 368 -11.65 -15.25 9.61
N GLY A 369 -11.18 -14.69 10.72
CA GLY A 369 -10.61 -15.44 11.82
C GLY A 369 -10.31 -14.55 13.01
N PHE A 370 -10.02 -15.18 14.16
CA PHE A 370 -9.64 -14.46 15.36
C PHE A 370 -8.13 -14.26 15.45
N VAL A 371 -7.71 -13.20 16.12
CA VAL A 371 -6.32 -12.98 16.54
C VAL A 371 -6.32 -12.67 18.02
N GLY A 372 -5.68 -13.52 18.81
CA GLY A 372 -5.33 -13.24 20.19
C GLY A 372 -4.03 -12.46 20.26
N VAL A 373 -3.89 -11.48 21.14
CA VAL A 373 -2.68 -10.68 21.31
C VAL A 373 -2.28 -10.63 22.77
N THR A 374 -1.05 -11.06 23.06
CA THR A 374 -0.44 -10.98 24.39
C THR A 374 0.89 -10.25 24.26
N ASN A 375 1.08 -9.14 24.99
CA ASN A 375 2.31 -8.33 24.93
C ASN A 375 2.74 -7.99 23.48
N LYS A 376 1.79 -7.54 22.65
CA LYS A 376 1.98 -7.24 21.22
C LYS A 376 2.39 -8.43 20.34
N THR A 377 2.37 -9.65 20.87
CA THR A 377 2.64 -10.88 20.13
C THR A 377 1.31 -11.52 19.73
N PRO A 378 1.07 -11.78 18.44
CA PRO A 378 -0.18 -12.37 17.97
C PRO A 378 -0.20 -13.89 18.11
N ARG A 379 -1.41 -14.43 18.21
CA ARG A 379 -1.77 -15.85 18.11
C ARG A 379 -2.93 -15.98 17.14
N TYR A 380 -2.66 -16.59 16.00
CA TYR A 380 -3.64 -16.70 14.92
C TYR A 380 -4.61 -17.85 15.15
N GLY A 381 -5.91 -17.57 15.04
CA GLY A 381 -6.95 -18.58 14.89
C GLY A 381 -7.06 -19.07 13.44
N PRO A 382 -7.78 -20.17 13.17
CA PRO A 382 -8.03 -20.64 11.81
C PRO A 382 -8.75 -19.60 10.94
N ILE A 383 -8.50 -19.65 9.63
CA ILE A 383 -9.26 -18.88 8.63
C ILE A 383 -10.50 -19.67 8.18
N TYR A 384 -11.61 -18.97 8.07
CA TYR A 384 -12.88 -19.47 7.57
C TYR A 384 -13.34 -18.63 6.38
N THR A 385 -14.00 -19.27 5.41
CA THR A 385 -14.41 -18.63 4.15
C THR A 385 -15.90 -18.73 3.84
N ALA A 386 -16.66 -19.48 4.65
CA ALA A 386 -18.08 -19.67 4.44
C ALA A 386 -18.85 -18.37 4.77
N ALA A 387 -19.82 -18.02 3.91
CA ALA A 387 -20.67 -16.84 4.10
C ALA A 387 -21.62 -16.97 5.30
N ASP A 388 -21.86 -18.18 5.81
CA ASP A 388 -22.71 -18.46 6.96
C ASP A 388 -22.05 -19.59 7.78
N LYS A 389 -21.56 -19.26 8.98
CA LYS A 389 -20.87 -20.25 9.84
C LYS A 389 -20.77 -19.83 11.29
N GLN A 390 -20.93 -20.80 12.19
CA GLN A 390 -20.54 -20.66 13.60
C GLN A 390 -19.08 -21.10 13.80
N ILE A 391 -18.32 -20.28 14.51
CA ILE A 391 -16.90 -20.49 14.84
C ILE A 391 -16.67 -20.18 16.32
N GLU A 392 -15.61 -20.75 16.88
CA GLU A 392 -15.27 -20.58 18.29
C GLU A 392 -13.79 -20.27 18.47
N PHE A 393 -13.46 -19.52 19.53
CA PHE A 393 -12.07 -19.18 19.88
C PHE A 393 -11.89 -19.17 21.39
N GLN A 394 -11.05 -20.09 21.87
CA GLN A 394 -10.64 -20.14 23.26
C GLN A 394 -9.59 -19.05 23.51
N THR A 395 -9.88 -18.12 24.41
CA THR A 395 -8.95 -17.06 24.79
C THR A 395 -7.96 -17.53 25.85
N ASN A 396 -6.77 -16.94 25.85
CA ASN A 396 -5.83 -17.03 26.97
C ASN A 396 -6.16 -15.96 28.02
N ALA A 397 -5.66 -16.14 29.24
CA ALA A 397 -5.85 -15.16 30.31
C ALA A 397 -5.20 -13.81 29.97
N GLY A 398 -5.97 -12.72 30.04
CA GLY A 398 -5.48 -11.36 29.77
C GLY A 398 -5.17 -11.04 28.30
N GLU A 399 -5.59 -11.90 27.37
CA GLU A 399 -5.35 -11.72 25.93
C GLU A 399 -6.32 -10.69 25.33
N GLU A 400 -5.81 -9.76 24.52
CA GLU A 400 -6.68 -8.95 23.66
C GLU A 400 -7.14 -9.79 22.48
N VAL A 401 -8.38 -9.63 22.03
CA VAL A 401 -8.89 -10.41 20.89
C VAL A 401 -9.41 -9.50 19.81
N TYR A 402 -9.11 -9.85 18.57
CA TYR A 402 -9.63 -9.19 17.38
C TYR A 402 -10.34 -10.22 16.50
N LEU A 403 -11.52 -9.86 15.99
CA LEU A 403 -12.07 -10.49 14.80
C LEU A 403 -11.52 -9.73 13.58
N VAL A 404 -10.92 -10.48 12.65
CA VAL A 404 -10.48 -9.93 11.36
C VAL A 404 -11.38 -10.47 10.27
N VAL A 405 -11.85 -9.59 9.40
CA VAL A 405 -12.69 -9.93 8.25
C VAL A 405 -12.15 -9.26 7.00
N VAL A 406 -11.85 -10.05 5.98
CA VAL A 406 -11.32 -9.63 4.69
C VAL A 406 -12.39 -9.85 3.62
N GLY A 407 -12.57 -8.86 2.73
CA GLY A 407 -13.36 -9.02 1.51
C GLY A 407 -12.64 -9.96 0.55
N ALA A 408 -13.20 -11.12 0.25
CA ALA A 408 -12.51 -12.17 -0.49
C ALA A 408 -13.42 -12.72 -1.60
N PRO A 409 -13.61 -11.95 -2.69
CA PRO A 409 -14.50 -12.33 -3.77
C PRO A 409 -14.09 -13.64 -4.46
N SER A 410 -14.98 -14.20 -5.27
CA SER A 410 -14.75 -15.39 -6.09
C SER A 410 -13.87 -15.14 -7.32
N THR A 411 -13.50 -13.89 -7.58
CA THR A 411 -12.50 -13.47 -8.57
C THR A 411 -11.87 -12.16 -8.13
N VAL A 412 -10.62 -11.90 -8.52
CA VAL A 412 -10.01 -10.58 -8.38
C VAL A 412 -10.68 -9.60 -9.36
N HIS A 413 -11.35 -8.56 -8.85
CA HIS A 413 -11.84 -7.48 -9.71
C HIS A 413 -10.70 -6.56 -10.15
N LYS A 414 -10.82 -6.04 -11.37
CA LYS A 414 -9.88 -5.08 -11.94
C LYS A 414 -10.49 -3.70 -12.00
N TYR A 415 -10.12 -2.89 -11.03
CA TYR A 415 -10.49 -1.49 -11.00
C TYR A 415 -9.45 -0.65 -11.74
N SER A 416 -9.88 0.33 -12.54
CA SER A 416 -8.96 1.31 -13.11
C SER A 416 -8.29 2.12 -11.99
N PHE A 417 -7.13 2.71 -12.30
CA PHE A 417 -6.53 3.74 -11.45
C PHE A 417 -7.58 4.80 -11.08
N GLU A 418 -7.71 5.09 -9.78
CA GLU A 418 -8.71 6.02 -9.24
C GLU A 418 -10.16 5.71 -9.63
N SER A 419 -10.55 4.43 -9.72
CA SER A 419 -11.95 4.04 -9.95
C SER A 419 -12.93 4.70 -8.96
N GLY A 420 -12.45 4.95 -7.75
CA GLY A 420 -13.19 5.59 -6.68
C GLY A 420 -14.11 4.63 -5.93
N TYR A 421 -14.38 4.97 -4.68
CA TYR A 421 -15.12 4.14 -3.73
C TYR A 421 -16.46 3.59 -4.24
N THR A 422 -17.27 4.41 -4.90
CA THR A 422 -18.63 4.02 -5.34
C THR A 422 -18.64 2.98 -6.47
N ASN A 423 -17.51 2.77 -7.14
CA ASN A 423 -17.36 1.79 -8.22
C ASN A 423 -16.73 0.47 -7.73
N GLN A 424 -16.35 0.40 -6.46
CA GLN A 424 -15.74 -0.78 -5.86
C GLN A 424 -16.79 -1.55 -5.07
N TYR A 425 -16.76 -2.88 -5.18
CA TYR A 425 -17.65 -3.71 -4.40
C TYR A 425 -17.23 -3.73 -2.93
N ARG A 426 -18.21 -3.89 -2.05
CA ARG A 426 -18.06 -4.01 -0.61
C ARG A 426 -18.82 -5.25 -0.15
N TYR A 427 -18.30 -5.88 0.89
CA TYR A 427 -18.76 -7.17 1.38
C TYR A 427 -19.31 -7.03 2.82
N PRO A 428 -20.51 -6.43 3.01
CA PRO A 428 -21.08 -6.26 4.34
C PRO A 428 -21.41 -7.60 4.99
N TYR A 429 -21.32 -7.64 6.31
CA TYR A 429 -21.60 -8.81 7.13
C TYR A 429 -22.17 -8.43 8.49
N GLU A 430 -22.81 -9.40 9.12
CA GLU A 430 -23.34 -9.34 10.47
C GLU A 430 -22.86 -10.55 11.25
N PHE A 431 -22.91 -10.44 12.56
CA PHE A 431 -22.59 -11.58 13.41
C PHE A 431 -23.34 -11.54 14.73
N GLY A 432 -23.71 -12.73 15.20
CA GLY A 432 -24.05 -12.97 16.60
C GLY A 432 -22.79 -13.33 17.37
N ILE A 433 -22.63 -12.84 18.59
CA ILE A 433 -21.48 -13.13 19.45
C ILE A 433 -21.89 -13.44 20.90
N SER A 434 -21.20 -14.41 21.51
CA SER A 434 -21.27 -14.69 22.95
C SER A 434 -19.87 -14.95 23.51
N GLY A 435 -19.69 -14.77 24.82
CA GLY A 435 -18.38 -14.86 25.48
C GLY A 435 -17.47 -13.64 25.29
N ALA A 436 -17.88 -12.68 24.47
CA ALA A 436 -17.27 -11.37 24.32
C ALA A 436 -18.28 -10.36 23.77
N VAL A 437 -17.94 -9.07 23.83
CA VAL A 437 -18.65 -8.00 23.11
C VAL A 437 -17.65 -7.17 22.30
N PRO A 438 -18.05 -6.51 21.21
CA PRO A 438 -17.19 -5.54 20.54
C PRO A 438 -16.83 -4.39 21.49
N SER A 439 -15.58 -3.92 21.43
CA SER A 439 -15.11 -2.83 22.29
C SER A 439 -15.95 -1.55 22.09
N GLY A 440 -16.32 -0.91 23.20
CA GLY A 440 -17.29 0.17 23.28
C GLY A 440 -18.67 -0.26 23.77
N TYR A 441 -18.97 -1.57 23.80
CA TYR A 441 -20.24 -2.11 24.26
C TYR A 441 -20.17 -2.81 25.63
N GLU A 442 -18.97 -3.03 26.16
CA GLU A 442 -18.72 -3.60 27.47
C GLU A 442 -19.27 -2.74 28.61
N ALA A 443 -19.65 -3.41 29.71
CA ALA A 443 -20.15 -2.73 30.89
C ALA A 443 -19.07 -1.84 31.50
N GLY A 444 -19.39 -0.56 31.73
CA GLY A 444 -18.46 0.41 32.29
C GLY A 444 -17.36 0.88 31.32
N TYR A 445 -17.55 0.73 30.00
CA TYR A 445 -16.62 1.25 29.01
C TYR A 445 -16.24 2.71 29.29
N THR A 446 -14.94 2.95 29.39
CA THR A 446 -14.36 4.29 29.47
C THR A 446 -13.42 4.49 28.30
N LYS A 447 -13.48 5.67 27.68
CA LYS A 447 -12.56 6.00 26.61
C LYS A 447 -11.13 6.09 27.15
N PRO A 448 -10.11 5.76 26.33
CA PRO A 448 -8.72 6.03 26.68
C PRO A 448 -8.50 7.50 27.07
N ALA A 449 -7.51 7.75 27.92
CA ALA A 449 -7.11 9.12 28.23
C ALA A 449 -6.70 9.85 26.95
N ALA A 450 -7.18 11.08 26.76
CA ALA A 450 -6.79 11.90 25.63
C ALA A 450 -5.38 12.48 25.86
N VAL A 451 -4.43 12.11 25.01
CA VAL A 451 -3.06 12.65 25.01
C VAL A 451 -2.84 13.48 23.75
N GLY A 452 -2.53 14.78 23.88
CA GLY A 452 -2.32 15.68 22.73
C GLY A 452 -3.61 16.27 22.12
N GLY A 453 -4.77 15.99 22.73
CA GLY A 453 -6.08 16.46 22.28
C GLY A 453 -7.17 16.27 23.33
N SER A 454 -8.41 16.20 22.89
CA SER A 454 -9.59 15.97 23.72
C SER A 454 -10.67 15.19 22.97
N TRP A 455 -11.54 14.51 23.71
CA TRP A 455 -12.75 13.90 23.17
C TRP A 455 -13.87 14.93 23.09
N HIS A 456 -14.47 15.12 21.91
CA HIS A 456 -15.53 16.10 21.74
C HIS A 456 -16.77 15.76 22.56
N SER A 457 -17.39 16.74 23.23
CA SER A 457 -18.54 16.50 24.11
C SER A 457 -19.78 16.00 23.36
N ASN A 458 -19.90 16.35 22.08
CA ASN A 458 -20.98 15.92 21.20
C ASN A 458 -20.44 14.87 20.20
N GLY A 459 -20.71 13.59 20.49
CA GLY A 459 -20.32 12.43 19.69
C GLY A 459 -19.06 11.68 20.17
N GLY A 460 -18.14 12.35 20.88
CA GLY A 460 -16.99 11.70 21.51
C GLY A 460 -15.81 11.42 20.59
N GLY A 461 -15.76 11.99 19.38
CA GLY A 461 -14.63 11.88 18.46
C GLY A 461 -13.42 12.73 18.86
N TRP A 462 -12.30 12.54 18.17
CA TRP A 462 -11.03 13.16 18.53
C TRP A 462 -10.92 14.60 18.03
N VAL A 463 -10.43 15.49 18.89
CA VAL A 463 -10.08 16.86 18.55
C VAL A 463 -8.66 17.15 19.04
N SER A 464 -7.74 17.37 18.10
CA SER A 464 -6.36 17.72 18.45
C SER A 464 -6.29 19.06 19.17
N SER A 465 -5.26 19.26 20.00
CA SER A 465 -5.04 20.51 20.75
C SER A 465 -4.94 21.79 19.90
N ARG A 466 -4.68 21.67 18.59
CA ARG A 466 -4.60 22.81 17.65
C ARG A 466 -5.91 23.07 16.90
N ALA A 467 -6.87 22.15 16.97
CA ALA A 467 -8.14 22.27 16.27
C ALA A 467 -9.17 23.00 17.15
N THR A 468 -10.11 23.71 16.52
CA THR A 468 -11.22 24.36 17.21
C THR A 468 -12.54 23.77 16.73
N VAL A 469 -13.30 23.15 17.63
CA VAL A 469 -14.60 22.54 17.31
C VAL A 469 -15.66 23.11 18.24
N ALA A 470 -16.74 23.65 17.67
CA ALA A 470 -17.86 24.17 18.44
C ALA A 470 -18.69 23.03 19.06
N SER A 471 -19.21 23.24 20.27
CA SER A 471 -20.06 22.26 20.97
C SER A 471 -21.33 21.87 20.22
N THR A 472 -21.78 22.71 19.27
CA THR A 472 -22.93 22.45 18.39
C THR A 472 -22.62 21.48 17.25
N ALA A 473 -21.35 21.36 16.85
CA ALA A 473 -20.93 20.39 15.86
C ALA A 473 -20.94 18.97 16.46
N TYR A 474 -21.14 17.96 15.63
CA TYR A 474 -21.04 16.55 16.02
C TYR A 474 -19.74 15.97 15.49
N VAL A 475 -18.96 15.31 16.36
CA VAL A 475 -17.78 14.53 15.96
C VAL A 475 -17.96 13.13 16.50
N GLY A 476 -18.23 12.17 15.62
CA GLY A 476 -18.52 10.80 15.96
C GLY A 476 -17.34 10.06 16.60
N PRO A 477 -17.57 8.96 17.33
CA PRO A 477 -16.55 8.30 18.16
C PRO A 477 -15.26 7.89 17.44
N ARG A 478 -15.32 7.65 16.12
CA ARG A 478 -14.18 7.25 15.28
C ARG A 478 -13.84 8.30 14.21
N ALA A 479 -14.39 9.49 14.31
CA ALA A 479 -14.02 10.64 13.49
C ALA A 479 -12.98 11.49 14.20
N ALA A 480 -12.18 12.23 13.42
CA ALA A 480 -11.12 13.06 13.97
C ALA A 480 -10.97 14.43 13.32
N VAL A 481 -10.67 15.44 14.14
CA VAL A 481 -10.37 16.80 13.71
C VAL A 481 -8.97 17.18 14.19
N TYR A 482 -8.11 17.55 13.26
CA TYR A 482 -6.72 17.84 13.51
C TYR A 482 -6.21 19.10 12.82
N GLY A 483 -4.97 19.49 13.11
CA GLY A 483 -4.33 20.67 12.57
C GLY A 483 -4.99 21.95 13.11
N SER A 484 -4.76 23.08 12.45
CA SER A 484 -5.44 24.35 12.76
C SER A 484 -6.87 24.41 12.19
N SER A 485 -7.55 23.26 12.08
CA SER A 485 -8.88 23.15 11.46
C SER A 485 -9.96 23.71 12.37
N THR A 486 -11.01 24.27 11.78
CA THR A 486 -12.16 24.83 12.48
C THR A 486 -13.45 24.14 12.06
N VAL A 487 -14.23 23.62 13.01
CA VAL A 487 -15.54 23.01 12.76
C VAL A 487 -16.61 23.72 13.59
N SER A 488 -17.68 24.17 12.95
CA SER A 488 -18.70 25.01 13.58
C SER A 488 -20.12 24.76 13.02
N GLY A 489 -21.13 25.44 13.58
CA GLY A 489 -22.53 25.24 13.19
C GLY A 489 -23.06 23.88 13.62
N ASN A 490 -23.89 23.27 12.76
CA ASN A 490 -24.44 21.93 12.93
C ASN A 490 -23.67 20.88 12.10
N ALA A 491 -22.42 21.17 11.73
CA ALA A 491 -21.60 20.25 10.94
C ALA A 491 -21.46 18.90 11.66
N ARG A 492 -21.44 17.81 10.89
CA ARG A 492 -21.34 16.44 11.39
C ARG A 492 -20.14 15.75 10.76
N ILE A 493 -19.21 15.29 11.59
CA ILE A 493 -18.07 14.47 11.18
C ILE A 493 -18.31 13.05 11.72
N GLU A 494 -18.41 12.06 10.86
CA GLU A 494 -18.93 10.72 11.16
C GLU A 494 -18.05 9.60 10.55
N GLY A 495 -18.31 8.34 10.90
CA GLY A 495 -17.52 7.21 10.39
C GLY A 495 -16.05 7.31 10.80
N LEU A 496 -15.15 7.10 9.84
CA LEU A 496 -13.70 7.26 9.94
C LEU A 496 -13.21 8.59 9.32
N ALA A 497 -14.12 9.55 9.12
CA ALA A 497 -13.81 10.81 8.47
C ALA A 497 -12.80 11.64 9.27
N TRP A 498 -11.98 12.38 8.54
CA TRP A 498 -10.90 13.15 9.13
C TRP A 498 -10.77 14.52 8.48
N VAL A 499 -10.73 15.55 9.33
CA VAL A 499 -10.53 16.94 8.93
C VAL A 499 -9.15 17.38 9.37
N ASN A 500 -8.28 17.85 8.46
CA ASN A 500 -6.92 18.25 8.80
C ASN A 500 -6.43 19.52 8.10
N SER A 501 -5.18 19.88 8.39
CA SER A 501 -4.39 20.87 7.66
C SER A 501 -5.01 22.27 7.53
N GLY A 502 -5.86 22.66 8.48
CA GLY A 502 -6.45 24.01 8.51
C GLY A 502 -7.79 24.13 7.76
N ALA A 503 -8.44 23.02 7.45
CA ALA A 503 -9.76 23.03 6.84
C ALA A 503 -10.82 23.74 7.72
N THR A 504 -11.77 24.41 7.07
CA THR A 504 -12.90 25.05 7.75
C THR A 504 -14.20 24.36 7.35
N ILE A 505 -14.95 23.85 8.33
CA ILE A 505 -16.24 23.19 8.14
C ILE A 505 -17.31 23.94 8.94
N SER A 506 -18.44 24.26 8.31
CA SER A 506 -19.53 25.01 8.95
C SER A 506 -20.90 24.64 8.39
N GLY A 507 -21.96 25.30 8.89
CA GLY A 507 -23.33 25.08 8.41
C GLY A 507 -23.86 23.71 8.83
N ASN A 508 -24.44 22.98 7.88
CA ASN A 508 -24.97 21.62 8.06
C ASN A 508 -24.16 20.59 7.24
N ALA A 509 -22.89 20.87 6.96
CA ALA A 509 -22.03 19.97 6.20
C ALA A 509 -21.89 18.60 6.89
N VAL A 510 -21.91 17.51 6.13
CA VAL A 510 -21.75 16.14 6.63
C VAL A 510 -20.51 15.53 5.99
N ILE A 511 -19.51 15.19 6.81
CA ILE A 511 -18.30 14.50 6.38
C ILE A 511 -18.32 13.13 7.03
N LYS A 512 -18.27 12.05 6.25
CA LYS A 512 -18.51 10.68 6.75
C LYS A 512 -17.64 9.62 6.06
N ASP A 513 -17.84 8.37 6.43
CA ASP A 513 -17.17 7.20 5.86
C ASP A 513 -15.63 7.32 5.99
N ASN A 514 -14.85 7.18 4.92
CA ASN A 514 -13.38 7.32 4.93
C ASN A 514 -12.91 8.71 4.46
N ALA A 515 -13.81 9.69 4.35
CA ALA A 515 -13.49 10.98 3.74
C ALA A 515 -12.33 11.73 4.43
N LEU A 516 -11.51 12.39 3.62
CA LEU A 516 -10.40 13.23 4.08
C LEU A 516 -10.59 14.68 3.63
N ILE A 517 -10.67 15.60 4.57
CA ILE A 517 -10.70 17.03 4.26
C ILE A 517 -9.33 17.64 4.54
N GLN A 518 -8.73 18.21 3.51
CA GLN A 518 -7.38 18.77 3.53
C GLN A 518 -7.36 20.29 3.68
N GLY A 519 -6.14 20.83 3.84
CA GLY A 519 -5.89 22.26 3.88
C GLY A 519 -6.33 22.94 2.60
N GLY A 520 -6.87 24.16 2.73
CA GLY A 520 -7.51 24.88 1.62
C GLY A 520 -9.01 24.60 1.47
N ALA A 521 -9.54 23.58 2.14
CA ALA A 521 -10.97 23.32 2.13
C ALA A 521 -11.77 24.33 2.98
N ASN A 522 -12.86 24.85 2.41
CA ASN A 522 -13.86 25.67 3.11
C ASN A 522 -15.24 25.12 2.77
N LEU A 523 -15.73 24.22 3.63
CA LEU A 523 -16.98 23.49 3.43
C LEU A 523 -18.08 24.07 4.30
N SER A 524 -19.23 24.35 3.70
CA SER A 524 -20.38 24.94 4.40
C SER A 524 -21.71 24.43 3.84
N GLY A 525 -22.82 25.04 4.27
CA GLY A 525 -24.15 24.75 3.73
C GLY A 525 -24.58 23.30 3.96
N SER A 526 -24.99 22.60 2.91
CA SER A 526 -25.57 21.25 2.97
C SER A 526 -24.75 20.21 2.20
N ILE A 527 -23.45 20.43 2.06
CA ILE A 527 -22.55 19.50 1.37
C ILE A 527 -22.45 18.16 2.12
N VAL A 528 -22.38 17.07 1.37
CA VAL A 528 -22.08 15.73 1.89
C VAL A 528 -20.78 15.24 1.26
N VAL A 529 -19.81 14.87 2.09
CA VAL A 529 -18.55 14.24 1.66
C VAL A 529 -18.44 12.88 2.34
N GLY A 530 -18.28 11.83 1.57
CA GLY A 530 -18.29 10.45 2.05
C GLY A 530 -17.44 9.52 1.17
N GLY A 531 -17.66 8.21 1.32
CA GLY A 531 -16.84 7.18 0.69
C GLY A 531 -15.35 7.39 0.93
N ASP A 532 -14.55 7.42 -0.13
CA ASP A 532 -13.10 7.71 -0.07
C ASP A 532 -12.71 9.12 -0.55
N ALA A 533 -13.69 10.03 -0.62
CA ALA A 533 -13.49 11.38 -1.14
C ALA A 533 -12.43 12.17 -0.38
N GLU A 534 -11.66 12.96 -1.12
CA GLU A 534 -10.65 13.86 -0.58
C GLU A 534 -10.82 15.25 -1.18
N LEU A 535 -11.11 16.24 -0.33
CA LEU A 535 -11.43 17.59 -0.75
C LEU A 535 -10.44 18.60 -0.14
N ALA A 536 -9.95 19.49 -1.00
CA ALA A 536 -9.09 20.62 -0.66
C ALA A 536 -9.66 21.96 -1.23
N ILE A 537 -10.98 22.02 -1.47
CA ILE A 537 -11.65 23.13 -2.18
C ILE A 537 -12.69 23.83 -1.31
N ALA A 538 -13.10 25.04 -1.71
CA ALA A 538 -14.26 25.72 -1.14
C ALA A 538 -15.55 25.19 -1.80
N CYS A 539 -16.53 24.76 -0.99
CA CYS A 539 -17.82 24.30 -1.50
C CYS A 539 -18.94 24.33 -0.45
N SER A 540 -20.19 24.54 -0.87
CA SER A 540 -21.34 24.72 0.05
C SER A 540 -22.52 23.77 -0.18
N SER A 541 -22.48 22.94 -1.22
CA SER A 541 -23.54 22.01 -1.58
C SER A 541 -23.02 20.87 -2.45
N GLY A 542 -23.87 19.87 -2.68
CA GLY A 542 -23.54 18.69 -3.47
C GLY A 542 -23.11 17.49 -2.63
N THR A 543 -22.97 16.36 -3.29
CA THR A 543 -22.55 15.10 -2.67
C THR A 543 -21.32 14.54 -3.39
N TYR A 544 -20.30 14.20 -2.62
CA TYR A 544 -18.98 13.75 -3.07
C TYR A 544 -18.65 12.44 -2.36
N LEU A 545 -18.72 11.32 -3.08
CA LEU A 545 -18.53 9.98 -2.48
C LEU A 545 -17.25 9.27 -2.95
N ARG A 546 -16.50 9.88 -3.86
CA ARG A 546 -15.22 9.34 -4.33
C ARG A 546 -14.16 10.41 -4.48
N PHE A 547 -12.91 9.99 -4.51
CA PHE A 547 -11.83 10.86 -4.97
C PHE A 547 -11.96 11.20 -6.45
N ASP A 548 -11.90 12.49 -6.76
CA ASP A 548 -11.84 13.00 -8.13
C ASP A 548 -11.12 14.35 -8.10
N GLY A 549 -9.81 14.34 -8.37
CA GLY A 549 -8.97 15.55 -8.32
C GLY A 549 -9.37 16.63 -9.33
N ALA A 550 -10.16 16.28 -10.35
CA ALA A 550 -10.67 17.22 -11.35
C ALA A 550 -12.04 17.80 -10.99
N ARG A 551 -12.77 17.18 -10.04
CA ARG A 551 -14.12 17.61 -9.67
C ARG A 551 -14.08 18.84 -8.76
N GLY A 552 -14.45 19.99 -9.31
CA GLY A 552 -14.65 21.22 -8.55
C GLY A 552 -15.96 21.24 -7.74
N CYS A 553 -16.25 22.39 -7.14
CA CYS A 553 -17.54 22.61 -6.48
C CYS A 553 -18.65 22.76 -7.53
N ASP A 554 -19.49 21.74 -7.69
CA ASP A 554 -20.54 21.71 -8.72
C ASP A 554 -21.95 21.56 -8.17
N GLY A 555 -22.09 21.30 -6.87
CA GLY A 555 -23.38 21.19 -6.19
C GLY A 555 -24.24 20.01 -6.65
N LYS A 556 -23.69 19.07 -7.43
CA LYS A 556 -24.45 17.96 -8.02
C LYS A 556 -24.73 16.85 -7.01
N ALA A 557 -25.68 15.99 -7.37
CA ALA A 557 -25.93 14.74 -6.67
C ALA A 557 -24.68 13.83 -6.64
N GLY A 558 -24.70 12.88 -5.72
CA GLY A 558 -23.60 11.94 -5.51
C GLY A 558 -23.47 10.94 -6.65
N GLU A 559 -22.31 10.32 -6.72
CA GLU A 559 -22.03 9.23 -7.63
C GLU A 559 -22.94 8.04 -7.33
N THR A 560 -23.37 7.33 -8.38
CA THR A 560 -24.10 6.07 -8.21
C THR A 560 -23.17 5.05 -7.58
N ASP A 561 -23.67 4.39 -6.55
CA ASP A 561 -22.95 3.33 -5.84
C ASP A 561 -23.33 1.96 -6.41
N VAL A 562 -22.32 1.15 -6.77
CA VAL A 562 -22.52 -0.21 -7.30
C VAL A 562 -23.05 -1.18 -6.24
N ASN A 563 -22.96 -0.80 -4.97
CA ASN A 563 -23.35 -1.65 -3.86
C ASN A 563 -24.84 -1.44 -3.51
N PRO A 564 -25.63 -2.52 -3.43
CA PRO A 564 -27.04 -2.42 -3.10
C PRO A 564 -27.25 -2.03 -1.62
N THR A 565 -28.42 -1.50 -1.33
CA THR A 565 -28.88 -1.37 0.07
C THR A 565 -29.12 -2.77 0.64
N ILE A 566 -28.66 -3.00 1.87
CA ILE A 566 -28.89 -4.26 2.59
C ILE A 566 -30.06 -4.14 3.57
N THR A 567 -30.65 -5.27 3.92
CA THR A 567 -31.62 -5.38 5.02
C THR A 567 -30.99 -6.23 6.10
N HIS A 568 -30.99 -5.77 7.34
CA HIS A 568 -30.41 -6.53 8.46
C HIS A 568 -31.04 -7.90 8.60
N PHE A 569 -30.24 -8.88 9.00
CA PHE A 569 -30.76 -10.20 9.35
C PHE A 569 -31.60 -10.10 10.63
N THR A 570 -32.43 -11.11 10.87
CA THR A 570 -33.11 -11.25 12.17
C THR A 570 -32.17 -11.85 13.21
N ASP A 571 -32.41 -11.57 14.49
CA ASP A 571 -31.61 -12.15 15.59
C ASP A 571 -31.56 -13.69 15.53
N ALA A 572 -32.64 -14.33 15.08
CA ALA A 572 -32.70 -15.78 14.92
C ALA A 572 -31.76 -16.31 13.82
N GLN A 573 -31.50 -15.52 12.77
CA GLN A 573 -30.63 -15.92 11.66
C GLN A 573 -29.15 -15.81 12.00
N VAL A 574 -28.78 -15.04 13.02
CA VAL A 574 -27.42 -14.88 13.52
C VAL A 574 -27.24 -15.44 14.94
N ALA A 575 -28.27 -16.09 15.49
CA ALA A 575 -28.22 -16.66 16.83
C ALA A 575 -27.15 -17.76 16.92
N ILE A 576 -26.49 -17.83 18.08
CA ILE A 576 -25.54 -18.89 18.40
C ILE A 576 -26.32 -20.07 18.99
N SER A 577 -26.04 -21.27 18.48
CA SER A 577 -26.70 -22.51 18.91
C SER A 577 -26.03 -23.17 20.11
#